data_AF-A0A3D9CNQ5-F1
#
_entry.id   AF-A0A3D9CNQ5-F1
#
_cell.length_a   1.000
_cell.length_b   1.000
_cell.length_c   1.000
_cell.angle_alpha   90.00
_cell.angle_beta   90.00
_cell.angle_gamma   90.00
#
_symmetry.space_group_name_H-M   'P 1'
#
loop_
_entity.id
_entity.type
_entity.pdbx_description
1 polymer ?
#
loop_
_entity_poly.entity_id
_entity_poly.type
_entity_poly.pdbx_seq_one_letter_code
_entity_poly.pdbx_strand_id
1 'polypeptide(L)'
;MLFTACSKDDDDSAPRVAKEITSAELLKYKIVEEFVAKPNYQPQFGEHPILFVTYFSKENETNKVSMACFNNISSDMSIDNISYDAKTGITTVRTFLGFYELTRDENDDIILKGKLNITDGVDFKDYWNSNHVQLIYLENTIQPEEPEKFLLGIAKSTYSATVGNTTAYYEFDNEINWMYTIGGYPTTYPWTYRLLAKTIGKGKDNGTAKYDNLFVEIPSGNGWKGSKKDVALLLMHTWNSNKETVGPIGIYEKHTWK
;
A
#
# COMPACT_ATOMS: atom_id res chain seq x y z
N MET A 1 -33.43 -52.18 27.38
CA MET A 1 -33.14 -50.88 26.75
C MET A 1 -32.72 -51.17 25.32
N LEU A 2 -33.47 -50.66 24.33
CA LEU A 2 -33.29 -50.90 22.90
C LEU A 2 -32.30 -49.88 22.28
N PHE A 3 -31.37 -50.41 21.48
CA PHE A 3 -30.60 -49.93 20.32
C PHE A 3 -30.22 -48.44 20.08
N THR A 4 -28.89 -48.24 19.96
CA THR A 4 -28.09 -47.70 18.82
C THR A 4 -28.50 -46.40 18.12
N ALA A 5 -27.59 -45.42 18.11
CA ALA A 5 -26.98 -44.88 16.87
C ALA A 5 -25.85 -43.88 17.19
N CYS A 6 -24.69 -44.10 16.57
CA CYS A 6 -23.70 -43.07 16.28
C CYS A 6 -24.33 -42.03 15.34
N SER A 7 -24.20 -40.74 15.63
CA SER A 7 -23.89 -39.74 14.59
C SER A 7 -22.47 -39.26 14.95
N LYS A 8 -21.44 -39.24 14.10
CA LYS A 8 -21.40 -38.99 12.65
C LYS A 8 -22.41 -37.93 12.26
N ASP A 9 -22.23 -36.75 12.85
CA ASP A 9 -22.46 -35.52 12.11
C ASP A 9 -21.24 -35.42 11.18
N ASP A 10 -21.35 -35.94 9.96
CA ASP A 10 -21.88 -35.24 8.78
C ASP A 10 -21.06 -33.99 8.46
N ASP A 11 -20.06 -34.23 7.62
CA ASP A 11 -19.74 -33.40 6.47
C ASP A 11 -18.86 -32.15 6.66
N ASP A 12 -17.67 -32.34 7.25
CA ASP A 12 -16.53 -31.41 7.08
C ASP A 12 -15.91 -31.49 5.65
N SER A 13 -16.62 -32.07 4.67
CA SER A 13 -16.13 -32.30 3.30
C SER A 13 -16.62 -31.27 2.27
N ALA A 14 -17.56 -30.40 2.64
CA ALA A 14 -17.88 -29.23 1.84
C ALA A 14 -16.68 -28.25 1.86
N PRO A 15 -16.24 -27.71 0.71
CA PRO A 15 -15.22 -26.67 0.71
C PRO A 15 -15.71 -25.54 1.62
N ARG A 16 -14.95 -25.22 2.67
CA ARG A 16 -15.26 -24.05 3.50
C ARG A 16 -15.12 -22.82 2.61
N VAL A 17 -16.26 -22.27 2.21
CA VAL A 17 -16.31 -21.01 1.48
C VAL A 17 -15.86 -19.91 2.44
N ALA A 18 -14.86 -19.12 2.03
CA ALA A 18 -14.33 -18.05 2.85
C ALA A 18 -15.43 -17.04 3.19
N LYS A 19 -15.43 -16.58 4.46
CA LYS A 19 -16.38 -15.58 4.94
C LYS A 19 -16.17 -14.24 4.22
N GLU A 20 -17.27 -13.53 3.97
CA GLU A 20 -17.27 -12.15 3.48
C GLU A 20 -16.28 -11.26 4.24
N ILE A 21 -15.52 -10.48 3.48
CA ILE A 21 -14.63 -9.43 3.99
C ILE A 21 -15.40 -8.12 4.02
N THR A 22 -15.55 -7.54 5.20
CA THR A 22 -16.31 -6.30 5.38
C THR A 22 -15.49 -5.06 5.04
N SER A 23 -16.15 -3.98 4.68
CA SER A 23 -15.49 -2.69 4.45
C SER A 23 -14.77 -2.15 5.69
N ALA A 24 -15.23 -2.49 6.90
CA ALA A 24 -14.57 -2.16 8.14
C ALA A 24 -13.24 -2.91 8.32
N GLU A 25 -13.16 -4.17 7.91
CA GLU A 25 -11.92 -4.94 7.95
C GLU A 25 -10.89 -4.39 6.97
N LEU A 26 -11.33 -3.93 5.79
CA LEU A 26 -10.43 -3.34 4.79
C LEU A 26 -9.77 -2.04 5.23
N LEU A 27 -10.29 -1.32 6.24
CA LEU A 27 -9.62 -0.16 6.84
C LEU A 27 -8.24 -0.52 7.45
N LYS A 28 -8.02 -1.81 7.74
CA LYS A 28 -6.77 -2.35 8.27
C LYS A 28 -5.79 -2.74 7.16
N TYR A 29 -6.09 -2.44 5.90
CA TYR A 29 -5.29 -2.85 4.76
C TYR A 29 -5.04 -1.71 3.78
N LYS A 30 -4.04 -1.90 2.93
CA LYS A 30 -3.87 -1.18 1.67
C LYS A 30 -3.34 -2.12 0.60
N ILE A 31 -3.56 -1.78 -0.66
CA ILE A 31 -3.01 -2.52 -1.79
C ILE A 31 -1.99 -1.62 -2.46
N VAL A 32 -0.75 -2.10 -2.55
CA VAL A 32 0.34 -1.39 -3.24
C VAL A 32 0.64 -2.15 -4.52
N GLU A 33 0.59 -1.44 -5.64
CA GLU A 33 0.85 -1.99 -6.97
C GLU A 33 1.92 -1.18 -7.70
N GLU A 34 2.86 -1.91 -8.27
CA GLU A 34 3.93 -1.40 -9.11
C GLU A 34 3.58 -1.63 -10.58
N PHE A 35 3.69 -0.58 -11.40
CA PHE A 35 3.48 -0.65 -12.83
C PHE A 35 4.72 -0.22 -13.59
N VAL A 36 4.91 -0.77 -14.78
CA VAL A 36 5.97 -0.38 -15.72
C VAL A 36 5.33 -0.04 -17.06
N ALA A 37 5.81 1.02 -17.71
CA ALA A 37 5.32 1.41 -19.03
C ALA A 37 5.62 0.30 -20.03
N LYS A 38 4.66 -0.01 -20.93
CA LYS A 38 4.92 -0.94 -22.02
C LYS A 38 6.02 -0.39 -22.93
N PRO A 39 6.79 -1.25 -23.63
CA PRO A 39 7.95 -0.81 -24.42
C PRO A 39 7.67 0.36 -25.36
N ASN A 40 6.52 0.37 -26.05
CA ASN A 40 6.16 1.44 -26.98
C ASN A 40 5.86 2.80 -26.32
N TYR A 41 5.64 2.83 -25.01
CA TYR A 41 5.31 4.03 -24.24
C TYR A 41 6.41 4.44 -23.25
N GLN A 42 7.49 3.65 -23.12
CA GLN A 42 8.67 4.02 -22.34
C GLN A 42 9.29 5.36 -22.78
N PRO A 43 9.34 5.73 -24.08
CA PRO A 43 9.84 7.06 -24.48
C PRO A 43 9.04 8.23 -23.91
N GLN A 44 7.78 8.02 -23.51
CA GLN A 44 6.90 9.05 -22.96
C GLN A 44 6.89 9.06 -21.43
N PHE A 45 6.97 7.89 -20.79
CA PHE A 45 6.75 7.74 -19.35
C PHE A 45 7.99 7.32 -18.56
N GLY A 46 9.08 7.02 -19.26
CA GLY A 46 10.30 6.45 -18.69
C GLY A 46 10.25 4.93 -18.58
N GLU A 47 11.40 4.36 -18.22
CA GLU A 47 11.58 2.91 -18.07
C GLU A 47 11.39 2.43 -16.62
N HIS A 48 11.39 3.36 -15.66
CA HIS A 48 11.32 2.99 -14.24
C HIS A 48 9.88 2.79 -13.76
N PRO A 49 9.69 1.87 -12.81
CA PRO A 49 8.37 1.57 -12.24
C PRO A 49 7.73 2.76 -11.52
N ILE A 50 6.39 2.80 -11.55
CA ILE A 50 5.55 3.73 -10.79
C ILE A 50 4.73 2.99 -9.73
N LEU A 51 4.48 3.67 -8.60
CA LEU A 51 3.60 3.14 -7.53
C LEU A 51 2.19 3.71 -7.60
N PHE A 52 1.23 2.80 -7.43
CA PHE A 52 -0.15 3.10 -7.09
C PHE A 52 -0.48 2.44 -5.75
N VAL A 53 -1.21 3.18 -4.91
CA VAL A 53 -1.66 2.67 -3.61
C VAL A 53 -3.15 2.87 -3.48
N THR A 54 -3.89 1.78 -3.42
CA THR A 54 -5.30 1.78 -3.00
C THR A 54 -5.33 1.68 -1.48
N TYR A 55 -6.04 2.60 -0.83
CA TYR A 55 -6.23 2.60 0.61
C TYR A 55 -7.69 2.86 0.96
N PHE A 56 -8.07 2.40 2.15
CA PHE A 56 -9.43 2.50 2.65
C PHE A 56 -9.46 3.49 3.80
N SER A 57 -10.43 4.38 3.80
CA SER A 57 -10.58 5.42 4.82
C SER A 57 -12.03 5.59 5.22
N LYS A 58 -12.29 6.30 6.32
CA LYS A 58 -13.64 6.68 6.76
C LYS A 58 -13.80 8.19 6.67
N GLU A 59 -14.85 8.64 6.00
CA GLU A 59 -15.21 10.06 5.90
C GLU A 59 -16.71 10.23 6.16
N ASN A 60 -17.08 11.07 7.13
CA ASN A 60 -18.48 11.29 7.51
C ASN A 60 -19.27 9.99 7.74
N GLU A 61 -18.72 9.07 8.55
CA GLU A 61 -19.29 7.74 8.83
C GLU A 61 -19.41 6.77 7.64
N THR A 62 -18.98 7.18 6.45
CA THR A 62 -18.98 6.33 5.26
C THR A 62 -17.54 5.87 4.99
N ASN A 63 -17.32 4.55 4.89
CA ASN A 63 -16.03 4.07 4.37
C ASN A 63 -15.86 4.54 2.90
N LYS A 64 -14.64 4.73 2.46
CA LYS A 64 -14.28 5.17 1.11
C LYS A 64 -13.12 4.32 0.61
N VAL A 65 -13.13 4.05 -0.69
CA VAL A 65 -11.97 3.51 -1.40
C VAL A 65 -11.28 4.67 -2.09
N SER A 66 -10.04 4.92 -1.71
CA SER A 66 -9.22 6.01 -2.22
C SER A 66 -7.95 5.47 -2.86
N MET A 67 -7.35 6.24 -3.75
CA MET A 67 -6.12 5.87 -4.43
C MET A 67 -5.11 7.01 -4.37
N ALA A 68 -3.84 6.66 -4.19
CA ALA A 68 -2.71 7.57 -4.26
C ALA A 68 -1.80 7.14 -5.42
N CYS A 69 -1.55 8.07 -6.34
CA CYS A 69 -0.64 7.91 -7.48
C CYS A 69 -0.06 9.27 -7.88
N PHE A 70 0.85 9.31 -8.86
CA PHE A 70 1.51 10.54 -9.31
C PHE A 70 0.55 11.65 -9.78
N ASN A 71 -0.65 11.32 -10.29
CA ASN A 71 -1.59 12.27 -10.92
C ASN A 71 -2.75 12.80 -10.05
N ASN A 72 -2.71 12.63 -8.72
CA ASN A 72 -3.84 13.04 -7.84
C ASN A 72 -5.18 12.44 -8.27
N ILE A 73 -5.21 11.16 -8.64
CA ILE A 73 -6.48 10.46 -8.77
C ILE A 73 -6.92 10.03 -7.36
N SER A 74 -7.36 10.99 -6.55
CA SER A 74 -8.31 10.69 -5.47
C SER A 74 -9.67 10.55 -6.14
N SER A 75 -9.91 9.41 -6.80
CA SER A 75 -11.28 9.06 -7.13
C SER A 75 -11.92 8.65 -5.80
N ASP A 76 -12.67 9.57 -5.19
CA ASP A 76 -13.57 9.26 -4.10
C ASP A 76 -14.64 8.31 -4.65
N MET A 77 -14.38 7.02 -4.48
CA MET A 77 -15.30 5.99 -4.89
C MET A 77 -16.07 5.53 -3.65
N SER A 78 -17.41 5.63 -3.70
CA SER A 78 -18.28 5.09 -2.64
C SER A 78 -18.11 3.57 -2.53
N ILE A 79 -18.50 3.01 -1.36
CA ILE A 79 -18.43 1.58 -1.01
C ILE A 79 -19.26 0.67 -1.92
N ASP A 80 -20.13 1.21 -2.79
CA ASP A 80 -20.90 0.42 -3.77
C ASP A 80 -20.00 -0.40 -4.74
N ASN A 81 -18.69 -0.26 -4.58
CA ASN A 81 -17.61 -0.93 -5.27
C ASN A 81 -17.06 -2.18 -4.56
N ILE A 82 -17.63 -2.62 -3.44
CA ILE A 82 -17.31 -3.91 -2.82
C ILE A 82 -18.47 -4.89 -3.06
N SER A 83 -18.17 -6.08 -3.58
CA SER A 83 -19.15 -7.16 -3.72
C SER A 83 -18.60 -8.47 -3.18
N TYR A 84 -19.48 -9.37 -2.77
CA TYR A 84 -19.12 -10.70 -2.27
C TYR A 84 -19.89 -11.79 -3.02
N ASP A 85 -19.17 -12.82 -3.48
CA ASP A 85 -19.76 -14.00 -4.07
C ASP A 85 -19.73 -15.18 -3.09
N ALA A 86 -20.89 -15.51 -2.53
CA ALA A 86 -21.06 -16.60 -1.58
C ALA A 86 -20.83 -18.01 -2.16
N LYS A 87 -20.69 -18.16 -3.48
CA LYS A 87 -20.32 -19.45 -4.10
C LYS A 87 -18.82 -19.67 -4.12
N THR A 88 -18.05 -18.59 -4.28
CA THR A 88 -16.59 -18.65 -4.44
C THR A 88 -15.84 -18.18 -3.19
N GLY A 89 -16.49 -17.45 -2.29
CA GLY A 89 -15.84 -16.85 -1.10
C GLY A 89 -14.95 -15.67 -1.47
N ILE A 90 -15.18 -15.05 -2.62
CA ILE A 90 -14.38 -13.93 -3.14
C ILE A 90 -15.11 -12.63 -2.83
N THR A 91 -14.40 -11.72 -2.18
CA THR A 91 -14.78 -10.31 -2.06
C THR A 91 -14.03 -9.51 -3.12
N THR A 92 -14.77 -8.83 -3.99
CA THR A 92 -14.22 -8.01 -5.07
C THR A 92 -14.23 -6.54 -4.69
N VAL A 93 -13.09 -5.88 -4.79
CA VAL A 93 -12.94 -4.43 -4.57
C VAL A 93 -12.68 -3.75 -5.91
N ARG A 94 -13.64 -2.94 -6.37
CA ARG A 94 -13.49 -2.12 -7.58
C ARG A 94 -12.70 -0.85 -7.28
N THR A 95 -11.75 -0.56 -8.16
CA THR A 95 -10.89 0.62 -8.13
C THR A 95 -10.82 1.25 -9.52
N PHE A 96 -10.12 2.38 -9.63
CA PHE A 96 -9.83 3.01 -10.92
C PHE A 96 -8.96 2.13 -11.84
N LEU A 97 -8.14 1.24 -11.27
CA LEU A 97 -7.21 0.38 -12.01
C LEU A 97 -7.82 -0.96 -12.44
N GLY A 98 -9.01 -1.28 -11.95
CA GLY A 98 -9.55 -2.62 -12.05
C GLY A 98 -10.22 -3.08 -10.76
N PHE A 99 -10.46 -4.37 -10.70
CA PHE A 99 -10.95 -5.08 -9.53
C PHE A 99 -9.82 -5.87 -8.88
N TYR A 100 -9.73 -5.80 -7.56
CA TYR A 100 -8.93 -6.73 -6.75
C TYR A 100 -9.85 -7.78 -6.15
N GLU A 101 -9.49 -9.04 -6.31
CA GLU A 101 -10.20 -10.17 -5.71
C GLU A 101 -9.49 -10.55 -4.43
N LEU A 102 -10.21 -10.46 -3.32
CA LEU A 102 -9.74 -10.80 -1.98
C LEU A 102 -10.47 -12.04 -1.49
N THR A 103 -9.77 -12.86 -0.71
CA THR A 103 -10.37 -14.00 -0.02
C THR A 103 -9.64 -14.22 1.30
N ARG A 104 -9.98 -15.30 2.02
CA ARG A 104 -9.29 -15.68 3.24
C ARG A 104 -8.49 -16.96 3.04
N ASP A 105 -7.34 -17.03 3.67
CA ASP A 105 -6.56 -18.28 3.75
C ASP A 105 -7.07 -19.18 4.90
N GLU A 106 -6.40 -20.30 5.14
CA GLU A 106 -6.74 -21.24 6.21
C GLU A 106 -6.64 -20.65 7.63
N ASN A 107 -5.95 -19.53 7.82
CA ASN A 107 -5.79 -18.85 9.11
C ASN A 107 -6.80 -17.71 9.31
N ASP A 108 -7.76 -17.56 8.40
CA ASP A 108 -8.73 -16.46 8.35
C ASP A 108 -8.10 -15.10 7.98
N ASP A 109 -6.83 -15.09 7.54
CA ASP A 109 -6.13 -13.89 7.08
C ASP A 109 -6.62 -13.48 5.71
N ILE A 110 -6.81 -12.16 5.50
CA ILE A 110 -7.23 -11.63 4.21
C ILE A 110 -6.04 -11.63 3.26
N ILE A 111 -6.22 -12.28 2.10
CA ILE A 111 -5.21 -12.40 1.06
C ILE A 111 -5.71 -11.88 -0.29
N LEU A 112 -4.77 -11.42 -1.12
CA LEU A 112 -5.04 -11.08 -2.50
C LEU A 112 -5.06 -12.36 -3.35
N LYS A 113 -6.22 -12.69 -3.92
CA LYS A 113 -6.40 -13.87 -4.78
C LYS A 113 -6.06 -13.59 -6.24
N GLY A 114 -6.44 -12.42 -6.71
CA GLY A 114 -6.40 -12.10 -8.12
C GLY A 114 -6.66 -10.63 -8.42
N LYS A 115 -6.50 -10.29 -9.69
CA LYS A 115 -6.80 -8.99 -10.25
C LYS A 115 -7.54 -9.18 -11.56
N LEU A 116 -8.66 -8.48 -11.72
CA LEU A 116 -9.38 -8.38 -12.99
C LEU A 116 -9.30 -6.93 -13.47
N ASN A 117 -8.79 -6.70 -14.67
CA ASN A 117 -8.80 -5.35 -15.24
C ASN A 117 -10.24 -4.95 -15.59
N ILE A 118 -10.62 -3.69 -15.35
CA ILE A 118 -11.86 -3.16 -15.91
C ILE A 118 -11.68 -3.12 -17.44
N THR A 119 -12.60 -3.75 -18.16
CA THR A 119 -12.60 -3.72 -19.63
C THR A 119 -13.06 -2.37 -20.16
N ASP A 120 -13.93 -1.68 -19.42
CA ASP A 120 -14.60 -0.45 -19.81
C ASP A 120 -14.11 0.75 -18.99
N GLY A 121 -13.20 1.54 -19.57
CA GLY A 121 -12.74 2.82 -19.02
C GLY A 121 -11.25 2.87 -18.73
N VAL A 122 -10.66 3.98 -19.21
CA VAL A 122 -9.28 4.46 -19.03
C VAL A 122 -8.20 3.67 -19.75
N ASP A 123 -7.49 4.37 -20.65
CA ASP A 123 -6.31 3.95 -21.44
C ASP A 123 -5.10 3.47 -20.59
N PHE A 124 -5.23 3.35 -19.26
CA PHE A 124 -4.12 3.01 -18.38
C PHE A 124 -3.54 1.63 -18.69
N LYS A 125 -4.40 0.63 -18.92
CA LYS A 125 -3.98 -0.72 -19.34
C LYS A 125 -3.30 -0.73 -20.72
N ASP A 126 -3.53 0.28 -21.54
CA ASP A 126 -2.92 0.37 -22.87
C ASP A 126 -1.47 0.82 -22.77
N TYR A 127 -1.16 1.66 -21.78
CA TYR A 127 0.17 2.21 -21.55
C TYR A 127 1.02 1.42 -20.54
N TRP A 128 0.41 0.73 -19.58
CA TRP A 128 1.11 0.18 -18.41
C TRP A 128 0.88 -1.32 -18.23
N ASN A 129 1.92 -2.02 -17.77
CA ASN A 129 1.85 -3.40 -17.30
C ASN A 129 1.96 -3.43 -15.77
N SER A 130 1.10 -4.20 -15.11
CA SER A 130 1.30 -4.56 -13.70
C SER A 130 2.56 -5.40 -13.57
N ASN A 131 3.44 -5.04 -12.64
CA ASN A 131 4.69 -5.73 -12.39
C ASN A 131 4.68 -6.48 -11.04
N HIS A 132 4.12 -5.85 -10.01
CA HIS A 132 4.01 -6.46 -8.67
C HIS A 132 2.82 -5.86 -7.92
N VAL A 133 2.04 -6.69 -7.24
CA VAL A 133 0.93 -6.24 -6.41
C VAL A 133 1.00 -6.94 -5.06
N GLN A 134 0.73 -6.20 -3.98
CA GLN A 134 0.74 -6.75 -2.63
C GLN A 134 -0.35 -6.11 -1.79
N LEU A 135 -1.12 -6.95 -1.09
CA LEU A 135 -1.97 -6.53 0.01
C LEU A 135 -1.10 -6.37 1.26
N ILE A 136 -1.24 -5.23 1.93
CA ILE A 136 -0.43 -4.84 3.08
C ILE A 136 -1.36 -4.70 4.28
N TYR A 137 -1.09 -5.47 5.33
CA TYR A 137 -1.78 -5.36 6.61
C TYR A 137 -1.20 -4.22 7.44
N LEU A 138 -2.08 -3.39 7.97
CA LEU A 138 -1.74 -2.17 8.70
C LEU A 138 -1.90 -2.33 10.21
N GLU A 139 -2.76 -3.21 10.73
CA GLU A 139 -3.16 -3.17 12.15
C GLU A 139 -2.06 -3.60 13.15
N ASN A 140 -0.94 -4.17 12.70
CA ASN A 140 0.30 -4.22 13.48
C ASN A 140 0.88 -2.83 13.84
N THR A 141 0.28 -1.75 13.32
CA THR A 141 0.57 -0.35 13.69
C THR A 141 -0.19 0.15 14.93
N ILE A 142 -1.03 -0.68 15.56
CA ILE A 142 -1.71 -0.34 16.81
C ILE A 142 -1.36 -1.42 17.83
N GLN A 143 -0.29 -1.23 18.60
CA GLN A 143 -0.12 -2.00 19.83
C GLN A 143 -1.09 -1.45 20.89
N PRO A 144 -2.00 -2.26 21.43
CA PRO A 144 -3.09 -1.79 22.29
C PRO A 144 -2.64 -1.34 23.71
N GLU A 145 -1.36 -1.43 24.06
CA GLU A 145 -0.90 -1.25 25.45
C GLU A 145 -0.05 0.00 25.72
N GLU A 146 0.30 0.80 24.70
CA GLU A 146 0.99 2.09 24.92
C GLU A 146 0.43 3.23 24.03
N PRO A 147 -0.62 3.94 24.49
CA PRO A 147 -1.29 4.96 23.67
C PRO A 147 -0.45 6.21 23.34
N GLU A 148 0.76 6.36 23.93
CA GLU A 148 1.55 7.59 23.79
C GLU A 148 2.95 7.43 23.17
N LYS A 149 3.40 6.20 22.85
CA LYS A 149 4.79 5.98 22.38
C LYS A 149 4.99 5.47 20.96
N PHE A 150 3.94 5.08 20.24
CA PHE A 150 4.06 4.66 18.84
C PHE A 150 3.03 5.37 17.96
N LEU A 151 3.37 6.59 17.54
CA LEU A 151 2.74 7.18 16.35
C LEU A 151 3.25 6.40 15.13
N LEU A 152 2.67 5.24 14.85
CA LEU A 152 2.99 4.45 13.67
C LEU A 152 2.32 5.10 12.45
N GLY A 153 3.17 5.53 11.52
CA GLY A 153 2.89 6.42 10.41
C GLY A 153 4.19 7.03 9.88
N ILE A 154 4.10 7.70 8.72
CA ILE A 154 5.26 8.37 8.11
C ILE A 154 5.77 9.50 9.00
N ALA A 155 4.88 10.18 9.74
CA ALA A 155 5.24 11.27 10.65
C ALA A 155 6.18 10.82 11.76
N LYS A 156 7.07 11.72 12.21
CA LYS A 156 8.05 11.46 13.28
C LYS A 156 8.87 10.20 13.04
N SER A 157 9.41 10.04 11.83
CA SER A 157 10.19 8.85 11.53
C SER A 157 11.35 9.07 10.60
N THR A 158 12.35 8.23 10.79
CA THR A 158 13.56 8.18 9.98
C THR A 158 13.61 6.84 9.26
N TYR A 159 13.99 6.85 7.99
CA TYR A 159 14.27 5.66 7.21
C TYR A 159 15.63 5.79 6.56
N SER A 160 16.31 4.67 6.38
CA SER A 160 17.65 4.66 5.82
C SER A 160 17.86 3.50 4.84
N ALA A 161 18.74 3.71 3.86
CA ALA A 161 19.23 2.66 2.98
C ALA A 161 20.71 2.89 2.74
N THR A 162 21.51 1.83 2.83
CA THR A 162 22.94 1.89 2.53
C THR A 162 23.20 1.24 1.17
N VAL A 163 23.82 2.01 0.28
CA VAL A 163 24.27 1.54 -1.04
C VAL A 163 25.76 1.79 -1.15
N GLY A 164 26.54 0.71 -1.20
CA GLY A 164 27.99 0.79 -1.09
C GLY A 164 28.42 1.33 0.28
N ASN A 165 29.23 2.40 0.28
CA ASN A 165 29.76 3.02 1.51
C ASN A 165 28.92 4.22 1.99
N THR A 166 27.77 4.45 1.37
CA THR A 166 26.97 5.65 1.61
C THR A 166 25.57 5.28 2.08
N THR A 167 25.17 5.86 3.21
CA THR A 167 23.81 5.74 3.72
C THR A 167 23.01 6.99 3.33
N ALA A 168 21.84 6.77 2.77
CA ALA A 168 20.85 7.80 2.49
C ALA A 168 19.74 7.72 3.53
N TYR A 169 19.25 8.88 3.97
CA TYR A 169 18.23 9.02 4.99
C TYR A 169 17.05 9.83 4.47
N TYR A 170 15.86 9.35 4.78
CA TYR A 170 14.62 10.14 4.77
C TYR A 170 14.20 10.38 6.21
N GLU A 171 13.82 11.61 6.53
CA GLU A 171 13.27 11.94 7.83
C GLU A 171 12.05 12.83 7.72
N PHE A 172 11.07 12.57 8.57
CA PHE A 172 9.78 13.25 8.64
C PHE A 172 9.55 13.74 10.06
N ASP A 173 9.19 15.01 10.20
CA ASP A 173 8.90 15.61 11.50
C ASP A 173 7.41 15.48 11.89
N ASN A 174 7.04 16.23 12.94
CA ASN A 174 5.71 16.19 13.56
C ASN A 174 4.73 17.18 12.92
N GLU A 175 5.21 18.12 12.11
CA GLU A 175 4.42 19.26 11.66
C GLU A 175 3.89 19.05 10.25
N ILE A 176 4.76 18.70 9.30
CA ILE A 176 4.53 18.28 7.90
C ILE A 176 5.82 18.41 7.08
N ASN A 177 6.98 18.46 7.73
CA ASN A 177 8.24 18.68 7.06
C ASN A 177 9.01 17.36 6.90
N TRP A 178 9.83 17.30 5.86
CA TRP A 178 10.67 16.16 5.57
C TRP A 178 11.99 16.60 4.91
N MET A 179 12.93 15.68 4.86
CA MET A 179 14.21 15.88 4.19
C MET A 179 14.79 14.55 3.69
N TYR A 180 15.54 14.63 2.60
CA TYR A 180 16.41 13.56 2.11
C TYR A 180 17.87 14.01 2.21
N THR A 181 18.72 13.17 2.79
CA THR A 181 20.17 13.42 2.88
C THR A 181 20.96 12.18 2.50
N ILE A 182 22.16 12.40 1.95
CA ILE A 182 23.11 11.34 1.60
C ILE A 182 24.37 11.58 2.42
N GLY A 183 24.89 10.55 3.08
CA GLY A 183 26.18 10.60 3.78
C GLY A 183 26.17 11.41 5.08
N GLY A 184 25.00 11.76 5.60
CA GLY A 184 24.84 12.49 6.85
C GLY A 184 23.37 12.47 7.29
N TYR A 185 23.13 12.75 8.57
CA TYR A 185 21.78 12.82 9.14
C TYR A 185 21.12 14.18 8.81
N PRO A 186 19.80 14.23 8.55
CA PRO A 186 19.10 15.49 8.34
C PRO A 186 19.18 16.41 9.58
N THR A 187 19.67 17.64 9.40
CA THR A 187 19.68 18.65 10.47
C THR A 187 18.65 19.76 10.26
N THR A 188 18.06 19.85 9.06
CA THR A 188 17.05 20.83 8.67
C THR A 188 15.98 20.15 7.81
N TYR A 189 14.74 20.65 7.89
CA TYR A 189 13.58 20.09 7.18
C TYR A 189 12.98 21.12 6.22
N PRO A 190 13.64 21.40 5.08
CA PRO A 190 13.22 22.47 4.18
C PRO A 190 11.99 22.11 3.33
N TRP A 191 11.54 20.86 3.33
CA TRP A 191 10.53 20.36 2.39
C TRP A 191 9.25 20.00 3.13
N THR A 192 8.11 20.19 2.48
CA THR A 192 6.81 19.85 3.05
C THR A 192 6.19 18.64 2.35
N TYR A 193 5.40 17.89 3.10
CA TYR A 193 4.58 16.81 2.60
C TYR A 193 3.17 16.91 3.17
N ARG A 194 2.22 16.24 2.53
CA ARG A 194 0.86 16.05 3.02
C ARG A 194 0.64 14.57 3.24
N LEU A 195 -0.01 14.22 4.34
CA LEU A 195 -0.52 12.88 4.55
C LEU A 195 -1.82 12.72 3.76
N LEU A 196 -1.90 11.67 2.96
CA LEU A 196 -3.13 11.20 2.33
C LEU A 196 -3.82 10.16 3.23
N ALA A 197 -3.00 9.35 3.91
CA ALA A 197 -3.39 8.44 4.99
C ALA A 197 -2.19 8.31 5.95
N LYS A 198 -2.37 7.71 7.13
CA LYS A 198 -1.29 7.56 8.14
C LYS A 198 0.02 7.01 7.56
N THR A 199 -0.08 6.05 6.63
CA THR A 199 1.07 5.36 6.01
C THR A 199 1.32 5.77 4.55
N ILE A 200 0.71 6.88 4.09
CA ILE A 200 0.83 7.36 2.71
C ILE A 200 0.97 8.89 2.71
N GLY A 201 2.09 9.39 2.21
CA GLY A 201 2.38 10.81 2.11
C GLY A 201 2.70 11.22 0.69
N LYS A 202 2.53 12.51 0.39
CA LYS A 202 3.03 13.13 -0.84
C LYS A 202 3.78 14.39 -0.51
N GLY A 203 4.96 14.58 -1.08
CA GLY A 203 5.73 15.79 -0.86
C GLY A 203 6.49 16.19 -2.10
N LYS A 204 6.92 17.44 -2.11
CA LYS A 204 7.74 17.99 -3.17
C LYS A 204 9.06 18.43 -2.56
N ASP A 205 10.18 18.05 -3.17
CA ASP A 205 11.44 18.61 -2.72
C ASP A 205 11.51 20.09 -3.11
N ASN A 206 12.10 20.91 -2.23
CA ASN A 206 12.42 22.31 -2.53
C ASN A 206 13.87 22.46 -2.99
N GLY A 207 14.48 21.39 -3.52
CA GLY A 207 15.78 21.46 -4.16
C GLY A 207 15.70 22.13 -5.54
N THR A 208 16.80 22.09 -6.28
CA THR A 208 16.82 22.63 -7.66
C THR A 208 15.92 21.83 -8.60
N ALA A 209 15.86 20.52 -8.42
CA ALA A 209 15.12 19.62 -9.31
C ALA A 209 13.61 19.60 -9.04
N LYS A 210 13.18 19.92 -7.81
CA LYS A 210 11.78 20.08 -7.42
C LYS A 210 10.92 18.85 -7.76
N TYR A 211 11.44 17.66 -7.50
CA TYR A 211 10.75 16.41 -7.76
C TYR A 211 9.54 16.24 -6.83
N ASP A 212 8.51 15.62 -7.37
CA ASP A 212 7.35 15.17 -6.62
C ASP A 212 7.60 13.74 -6.14
N ASN A 213 7.10 13.44 -4.93
CA ASN A 213 7.38 12.20 -4.22
C ASN A 213 6.08 11.60 -3.66
N LEU A 214 5.99 10.28 -3.73
CA LEU A 214 5.01 9.47 -3.02
C LEU A 214 5.75 8.61 -2.00
N PHE A 215 5.36 8.80 -0.74
CA PHE A 215 5.87 8.11 0.44
C PHE A 215 4.88 7.01 0.81
N VAL A 216 5.32 5.76 0.90
CA VAL A 216 4.44 4.63 1.27
C VAL A 216 5.13 3.79 2.34
N GLU A 217 4.64 3.86 3.58
CA GLU A 217 5.18 3.04 4.67
C GLU A 217 4.61 1.62 4.63
N ILE A 218 5.46 0.60 4.62
CA ILE A 218 5.09 -0.80 4.74
C ILE A 218 5.42 -1.25 6.17
N PRO A 219 4.42 -1.56 7.02
CA PRO A 219 4.69 -2.01 8.38
C PRO A 219 5.47 -3.33 8.42
N SER A 220 6.20 -3.56 9.51
CA SER A 220 6.84 -4.86 9.77
C SER A 220 5.81 -5.99 9.79
N GLY A 221 6.28 -7.20 9.50
CA GLY A 221 5.47 -8.39 9.21
C GLY A 221 5.15 -8.56 7.72
N ASN A 222 5.02 -7.46 6.97
CA ASN A 222 4.66 -7.53 5.54
C ASN A 222 5.89 -7.74 4.64
N GLY A 223 6.90 -6.87 4.78
CA GLY A 223 8.00 -6.75 3.82
C GLY A 223 7.54 -6.27 2.44
N TRP A 224 8.48 -6.18 1.49
CA TRP A 224 8.18 -5.82 0.09
C TRP A 224 8.79 -6.85 -0.85
N LYS A 225 7.99 -7.39 -1.78
CA LYS A 225 8.43 -8.42 -2.74
C LYS A 225 9.10 -9.63 -2.05
N GLY A 226 8.56 -10.04 -0.91
CA GLY A 226 9.04 -11.18 -0.13
C GLY A 226 10.28 -10.90 0.76
N SER A 227 10.81 -9.68 0.78
CA SER A 227 12.02 -9.31 1.53
C SER A 227 11.75 -8.35 2.69
N LYS A 228 12.66 -8.30 3.67
CA LYS A 228 12.68 -7.34 4.79
C LYS A 228 11.38 -7.29 5.62
N LYS A 229 10.88 -8.46 6.01
CA LYS A 229 9.64 -8.57 6.79
C LYS A 229 9.82 -8.18 8.27
N ASP A 230 11.04 -8.23 8.78
CA ASP A 230 11.40 -7.96 10.17
C ASP A 230 11.45 -6.47 10.53
N VAL A 231 11.43 -5.59 9.53
CA VAL A 231 11.53 -4.13 9.71
C VAL A 231 10.45 -3.42 8.89
N ALA A 232 9.97 -2.28 9.39
CA ALA A 232 9.10 -1.42 8.59
C ALA A 232 9.91 -0.74 7.47
N LEU A 233 9.27 -0.52 6.32
CA LEU A 233 9.90 0.05 5.14
C LEU A 233 9.23 1.36 4.74
N LEU A 234 9.98 2.23 4.09
CA LEU A 234 9.45 3.32 3.28
C LEU A 234 9.74 3.00 1.82
N LEU A 235 8.68 2.83 1.04
CA LEU A 235 8.77 2.84 -0.42
C LEU A 235 8.70 4.28 -0.91
N MET A 236 9.66 4.63 -1.77
CA MET A 236 9.86 5.95 -2.33
C MET A 236 9.68 5.92 -3.83
N HIS A 237 8.69 6.65 -4.32
CA HIS A 237 8.48 6.87 -5.75
C HIS A 237 8.65 8.36 -6.06
N THR A 238 9.55 8.67 -6.99
CA THR A 238 9.93 10.06 -7.33
C THR A 238 9.76 10.30 -8.82
N TRP A 239 9.14 11.43 -9.18
CA TRP A 239 8.93 11.84 -10.56
C TRP A 239 9.21 13.34 -10.78
N ASN A 240 9.49 13.70 -12.02
CA ASN A 240 9.75 15.09 -12.42
C ASN A 240 8.48 15.84 -12.82
N SER A 241 8.61 17.12 -13.16
CA SER A 241 7.47 17.95 -13.59
C SER A 241 6.76 17.45 -14.85
N ASN A 242 7.42 16.62 -15.66
CA ASN A 242 6.86 15.99 -16.85
C ASN A 242 6.15 14.66 -16.53
N LYS A 243 6.10 14.26 -15.25
CA LYS A 243 5.52 13.00 -14.76
C LYS A 243 6.32 11.76 -15.18
N GLU A 244 7.59 11.94 -15.51
CA GLU A 244 8.52 10.85 -15.78
C GLU A 244 9.16 10.40 -14.48
N THR A 245 9.33 9.09 -14.32
CA THR A 245 10.02 8.51 -13.17
C THR A 245 11.51 8.83 -13.22
N VAL A 246 12.05 9.29 -12.08
CA VAL A 246 13.45 9.75 -11.99
C VAL A 246 14.40 8.60 -11.63
N GLY A 247 13.87 7.46 -11.20
CA GLY A 247 14.63 6.29 -10.81
C GLY A 247 13.73 5.13 -10.37
N PRO A 248 14.33 4.00 -9.96
CA PRO A 248 13.56 2.88 -9.42
C PRO A 248 12.86 3.26 -8.11
N ILE A 249 11.91 2.43 -7.68
CA ILE A 249 11.30 2.56 -6.36
C ILE A 249 12.37 2.37 -5.29
N GLY A 250 12.62 3.41 -4.51
CA GLY A 250 13.54 3.35 -3.38
C GLY A 250 12.91 2.58 -2.22
N ILE A 251 13.71 1.77 -1.52
CA ILE A 251 13.26 0.95 -0.39
C ILE A 251 14.18 1.26 0.79
N TYR A 252 13.63 1.90 1.82
CA TYR A 252 14.38 2.36 2.99
C TYR A 252 13.84 1.67 4.25
N GLU A 253 14.72 1.22 5.14
CA GLU A 253 14.35 0.55 6.39
C GLU A 253 14.14 1.57 7.50
N LYS A 254 13.14 1.35 8.34
CA LYS A 254 12.87 2.19 9.52
C LYS A 254 14.11 2.22 10.40
N HIS A 255 14.64 3.42 10.61
CA HIS A 255 15.81 3.65 11.43
C HIS A 255 15.35 3.95 12.86
N THR A 256 15.89 3.21 13.83
CA THR A 256 15.67 3.45 15.25
C THR A 256 16.98 3.79 15.92
N TRP A 257 17.00 4.92 16.63
CA TRP A 257 18.15 5.36 17.41
C TRP A 257 18.26 4.49 18.67
N LYS A 258 19.45 3.98 18.94
CA LYS A 258 19.80 3.29 20.20
C LYS A 258 20.38 4.27 21.20
#